data_AF-A0A4P6JUJ0-F1
#
_entry.id   AF-A0A4P6JUJ0-F1
#
_cell.length_a   1.000
_cell.length_b   1.000
_cell.length_c   1.000
_cell.angle_alpha   90.00
_cell.angle_beta   90.00
_cell.angle_gamma   90.00
#
_symmetry.space_group_name_H-M   'P 1'
#
loop_
_entity.id
_entity.type
_entity.pdbx_description
1 polymer ?
#
loop_
_entity_poly.entity_id
_entity_poly.type
_entity_poly.pdbx_seq_one_letter_code
_entity_poly.pdbx_strand_id
1 'polypeptide(L)'
;MPKRNSTDHEVKKPSREQTLLILDQLNQARLLQQMTSTPGEKRLADNLFEQCVNWLQHNKIPFYYDEREHLYLLDLRQAHP
;
A
#
# COMPACT_ATOMS: atom_id res chain seq x y z
N MET A 1 -14.25 23.08 35.56
CA MET A 1 -13.69 21.81 35.04
C MET A 1 -13.61 21.92 33.53
N PRO A 2 -12.42 21.81 32.89
CA PRO A 2 -12.33 21.95 31.44
C PRO A 2 -12.79 20.67 30.75
N LYS A 3 -13.63 20.84 29.73
CA LYS A 3 -14.16 19.78 28.86
C LYS A 3 -12.98 19.17 28.10
N ARG A 4 -12.83 17.84 28.17
CA ARG A 4 -11.91 17.09 27.31
C ARG A 4 -12.38 17.27 25.87
N ASN A 5 -11.65 18.04 25.08
CA ASN A 5 -11.79 18.02 23.63
C ASN A 5 -11.30 16.65 23.16
N SER A 6 -12.23 15.73 22.96
CA SER A 6 -12.00 14.50 22.21
C SER A 6 -11.62 14.91 20.79
N THR A 7 -10.33 14.84 20.47
CA THR A 7 -9.88 14.87 19.07
C THR A 7 -10.29 13.54 18.46
N ASP A 8 -11.51 13.48 17.93
CA ASP A 8 -11.87 12.53 16.88
C ASP A 8 -10.89 12.77 15.75
N HIS A 9 -9.84 11.94 15.70
CA HIS A 9 -9.05 11.78 14.48
C HIS A 9 -9.99 11.15 13.47
N GLU A 10 -10.77 11.97 12.75
CA GLU A 10 -11.46 11.54 11.55
C GLU A 10 -10.43 10.83 10.69
N VAL A 11 -10.56 9.51 10.57
CA VAL A 11 -9.76 8.69 9.69
C VAL A 11 -10.10 9.13 8.27
N LYS A 12 -9.37 10.14 7.78
CA LYS A 12 -9.54 10.67 6.43
C LYS A 12 -9.27 9.53 5.47
N LYS A 13 -10.29 9.15 4.70
CA LYS A 13 -10.16 8.21 3.59
C LYS A 13 -8.98 8.69 2.71
N PRO A 14 -8.03 7.80 2.37
CA PRO A 14 -6.89 8.20 1.56
C PRO A 14 -7.35 8.72 0.19
N SER A 15 -6.61 9.69 -0.34
CA SER A 15 -6.89 10.18 -1.69
C SER A 15 -6.58 9.10 -2.74
N ARG A 16 -7.21 9.24 -3.91
CA ARG A 16 -6.90 8.38 -5.05
C ARG A 16 -5.43 8.48 -5.45
N GLU A 17 -4.88 9.69 -5.41
CA GLU A 17 -3.46 9.94 -5.70
C GLU A 17 -2.54 9.20 -4.72
N GLN A 18 -2.80 9.31 -3.40
CA GLN A 18 -2.05 8.57 -2.38
C GLN A 18 -2.13 7.06 -2.61
N THR A 19 -3.32 6.56 -2.92
CA THR A 19 -3.53 5.15 -3.22
C THR A 19 -2.68 4.68 -4.41
N LEU A 20 -2.65 5.45 -5.49
CA LEU A 20 -1.86 5.13 -6.68
C LEU A 20 -0.35 5.21 -6.40
N LEU A 21 0.10 6.19 -5.61
CA LEU A 21 1.50 6.29 -5.19
C LEU A 21 1.94 5.07 -4.38
N ILE A 22 1.12 4.62 -3.43
CA ILE A 22 1.43 3.43 -2.62
C ILE A 22 1.43 2.17 -3.48
N LEU A 23 0.52 2.05 -4.44
CA LEU A 23 0.48 0.92 -5.36
C LEU A 23 1.70 0.88 -6.30
N ASP A 24 2.14 2.05 -6.78
CA ASP A 24 3.36 2.17 -7.58
C ASP A 24 4.59 1.76 -6.76
N GLN A 25 4.70 2.21 -5.51
CA GLN A 25 5.75 1.78 -4.60
C GLN A 25 5.72 0.27 -4.33
N LEU A 26 4.54 -0.34 -4.22
CA LEU A 26 4.40 -1.80 -4.08
C LEU A 26 4.98 -2.53 -5.29
N ASN A 27 4.70 -2.04 -6.50
CA ASN A 27 5.24 -2.59 -7.74
C ASN A 27 6.76 -2.42 -7.84
N GLN A 28 7.29 -1.26 -7.45
CA GLN A 28 8.73 -1.04 -7.39
C GLN A 28 9.41 -1.95 -6.37
N ALA A 29 8.81 -2.14 -5.18
CA ALA A 29 9.32 -3.06 -4.17
C ALA A 29 9.38 -4.49 -4.70
N ARG A 30 8.32 -4.93 -5.40
CA ARG A 30 8.29 -6.26 -6.03
C ARG A 30 9.37 -6.43 -7.09
N LEU A 31 9.58 -5.41 -7.93
CA LEU A 31 10.65 -5.43 -8.92
C LEU A 31 12.03 -5.49 -8.24
N LEU A 32 12.25 -4.68 -7.20
CA LEU A 32 13.49 -4.71 -6.44
C LEU A 32 13.75 -6.10 -5.84
N GLN A 33 12.76 -6.74 -5.21
CA GLN A 33 12.88 -8.10 -4.69
C GLN A 33 13.43 -9.10 -5.73
N GLN A 34 13.01 -8.97 -6.99
CA GLN A 34 13.44 -9.82 -8.10
C GLN A 34 14.86 -9.49 -8.59
N MET A 35 15.30 -8.24 -8.44
CA MET A 35 16.59 -7.75 -8.92
C MET A 35 17.70 -7.79 -7.84
N THR A 36 17.34 -7.90 -6.57
CA THR A 36 18.31 -7.82 -5.47
C THR A 36 19.33 -8.95 -5.54
N SER A 37 20.61 -8.60 -5.41
CA SER A 37 21.72 -9.54 -5.41
C SER A 37 22.34 -9.70 -4.02
N THR A 38 22.02 -8.78 -3.10
CA THR A 38 22.54 -8.80 -1.73
C THR A 38 21.42 -9.02 -0.70
N PRO A 39 21.73 -9.64 0.46
CA PRO A 39 20.76 -9.77 1.54
C PRO A 39 20.25 -8.44 2.09
N GLY A 40 21.06 -7.38 2.03
CA GLY A 40 20.69 -6.05 2.52
C GLY A 40 19.63 -5.39 1.66
N GLU A 41 19.84 -5.38 0.34
CA GLU A 41 18.85 -4.88 -0.62
C GLU A 41 17.55 -5.69 -0.53
N LYS A 42 17.65 -7.02 -0.40
CA LYS A 42 16.47 -7.88 -0.27
C LYS A 42 15.62 -7.49 0.93
N ARG A 43 16.25 -7.29 2.10
CA ARG A 43 15.54 -6.83 3.31
C ARG A 43 14.88 -5.46 3.12
N LEU A 44 15.53 -4.54 2.44
CA LEU A 44 14.95 -3.22 2.14
C LEU A 44 13.72 -3.35 1.25
N ALA A 45 13.80 -4.16 0.19
CA ALA A 45 12.69 -4.42 -0.72
C ALA A 45 11.52 -5.13 -0.01
N ASP A 46 11.81 -6.13 0.82
CA ASP A 46 10.83 -6.85 1.63
C ASP A 46 10.11 -5.89 2.60
N ASN A 47 10.87 -5.04 3.31
CA ASN A 47 10.29 -4.05 4.23
C ASN A 47 9.39 -3.04 3.51
N LEU A 48 9.81 -2.53 2.34
CA LEU A 48 9.01 -1.59 1.55
C LEU A 48 7.72 -2.27 1.08
N PHE A 49 7.83 -3.50 0.58
CA PHE A 49 6.69 -4.30 0.13
C PHE A 49 5.68 -4.48 1.26
N GLU A 50 6.13 -4.91 2.44
CA GLU A 50 5.28 -5.10 3.61
C GLU A 50 4.60 -3.80 4.06
N GLN A 51 5.32 -2.67 4.05
CA GLN A 51 4.75 -1.37 4.41
C GLN A 51 3.61 -0.97 3.45
N CYS A 52 3.82 -1.12 2.14
CA CYS A 52 2.79 -0.81 1.14
C CYS A 52 1.57 -1.73 1.29
N VAL A 53 1.77 -3.04 1.45
CA VAL A 53 0.68 -4.02 1.66
C VAL A 53 -0.11 -3.68 2.92
N ASN A 54 0.58 -3.45 4.03
CA ASN A 54 -0.06 -3.11 5.31
C ASN A 54 -0.87 -1.83 5.20
N TRP A 55 -0.34 -0.81 4.51
CA TRP A 55 -1.06 0.44 4.31
C TRP A 55 -2.33 0.25 3.47
N LEU A 56 -2.26 -0.50 2.36
CA LEU A 56 -3.43 -0.78 1.50
C LEU A 56 -4.49 -1.58 2.26
N GLN A 57 -4.10 -2.60 3.02
CA GLN A 57 -4.99 -3.41 3.85
C GLN A 57 -5.64 -2.60 4.97
N HIS A 58 -4.87 -1.78 5.68
CA HIS A 58 -5.37 -0.92 6.75
C HIS A 58 -6.43 0.06 6.23
N ASN A 59 -6.21 0.61 5.03
CA ASN A 59 -7.16 1.52 4.37
C ASN A 59 -8.28 0.81 3.60
N LYS A 60 -8.34 -0.53 3.66
CA LYS A 60 -9.34 -1.37 2.96
C LYS A 60 -9.38 -1.10 1.45
N ILE A 61 -8.22 -0.83 0.86
CA ILE A 61 -8.09 -0.62 -0.58
C ILE A 61 -7.95 -2.00 -1.23
N PRO A 62 -8.87 -2.41 -2.11
CA PRO A 62 -8.80 -3.71 -2.76
C PRO A 62 -7.78 -3.70 -3.90
N PHE A 63 -6.88 -4.67 -3.91
CA PHE A 63 -5.85 -4.83 -4.93
C PHE A 63 -5.56 -6.32 -5.17
N TYR A 64 -5.02 -6.65 -6.34
CA TYR A 64 -4.63 -8.01 -6.71
C TYR A 64 -3.33 -7.99 -7.51
N TYR A 65 -2.65 -9.14 -7.55
CA TYR A 65 -1.50 -9.33 -8.43
C TYR A 65 -1.98 -9.87 -9.78
N ASP A 66 -1.68 -9.18 -10.86
CA ASP A 66 -1.88 -9.68 -12.21
C ASP A 66 -0.66 -10.48 -12.66
N GLU A 67 -0.84 -11.78 -12.86
CA GLU A 67 0.27 -12.67 -13.25
C GLU A 67 0.74 -12.45 -14.69
N ARG A 68 -0.08 -11.83 -15.56
CA ARG A 68 0.27 -11.61 -16.97
C ARG A 68 1.15 -10.38 -17.13
N GLU A 69 0.79 -9.31 -16.42
CA GLU A 69 1.53 -8.05 -16.41
C GLU A 69 2.63 -8.02 -15.33
N HIS A 70 2.63 -9.01 -14.43
CA HIS A 70 3.53 -9.10 -13.28
C HIS A 70 3.48 -7.89 -12.33
N LEU A 71 2.31 -7.26 -12.21
CA LEU A 71 2.11 -6.03 -11.43
C LEU A 71 0.87 -6.13 -10.52
N TYR A 72 0.92 -5.43 -9.40
CA TYR A 72 -0.22 -5.19 -8.53
C TYR A 72 -1.10 -4.07 -9.10
N LEU A 73 -2.39 -4.37 -9.20
CA LEU A 73 -3.42 -3.49 -9.74
C LEU A 73 -4.55 -3.29 -8.72
N LEU A 74 -5.25 -2.15 -8.80
CA LEU A 74 -6.45 -1.91 -8.01
C LEU A 74 -7.60 -2.78 -8.52
N ASP A 75 -8.36 -3.40 -7.61
CA ASP A 75 -9.62 -4.05 -7.98
C ASP A 75 -10.75 -3.02 -7.96
N LEU A 76 -10.99 -2.39 -9.11
CA LEU A 76 -12.05 -1.40 -9.28
C LEU A 76 -13.45 -1.99 -9.16
N ARG A 77 -13.62 -3.32 -9.24
CA ARG A 77 -14.93 -3.98 -9.06
C ARG A 77 -15.40 -3.91 -7.62
N GLN A 78 -14.48 -3.79 -6.67
CA GLN A 78 -14.76 -3.67 -5.24
C GLN A 78 -14.72 -2.22 -4.73
N ALA A 79 -14.38 -1.25 -5.60
CA ALA A 79 -14.28 0.16 -5.23
C ALA A 79 -15.64 0.88 -5.09
N HIS A 80 -16.76 0.16 -5.24
CA HIS A 80 -18.13 0.67 -5.15
C HIS A 80 -18.98 -0.13 -4.14
N PRO A 81 -19.50 0.50 -3.09
CA PRO A 81 -20.91 0.41 -2.74
C PRO A 81 -21.77 1.38 -3.58
#